data_AF-A0A6J1U6F1-F1
#
_entry.id   AF-A0A6J1U6F1-F1
#
_cell.length_a   1.000
_cell.length_b   1.000
_cell.length_c   1.000
_cell.angle_alpha   90.00
_cell.angle_beta   90.00
_cell.angle_gamma   90.00
#
_symmetry.space_group_name_H-M   'P 1'
#
loop_
_entity.id
_entity.type
_entity.pdbx_description
1 polymer ?
#
loop_
_entity_poly.entity_id
_entity_poly.type
_entity_poly.pdbx_seq_one_letter_code
_entity_poly.pdbx_strand_id
1 'polypeptide(L)'
;MLCISYQPDEKTCIQFFIKVAYFLLSALSLNVCVLAMAFAAYCYSQIVRFTCEPISESVCHCKLDTADPLSRTITYQSDCGFITNTFYLFLLIQFLLNFLAAAVGFAACFVMWKDRYQVFYVGTRMQSQATVGRPQPKV
;
A
#
# COMPACT_ATOMS: atom_id res chain seq x y z
N MET A 1 35.36 -4.28 16.23
CA MET A 1 34.29 -3.77 15.34
C MET A 1 34.91 -3.57 13.97
N LEU A 2 34.71 -4.50 13.04
CA LEU A 2 35.25 -4.36 11.68
C LEU A 2 34.43 -3.30 10.93
N CYS A 3 35.02 -2.14 10.67
CA CYS A 3 34.45 -1.14 9.78
C CYS A 3 34.61 -1.60 8.33
N ILE A 4 33.76 -2.53 7.89
CA ILE A 4 33.63 -2.89 6.48
C ILE A 4 32.87 -1.75 5.81
N SER A 5 33.56 -1.00 4.95
CA SER A 5 32.95 -0.04 4.04
C SER A 5 32.11 -0.80 3.02
N TYR A 6 30.81 -0.96 3.28
CA TYR A 6 29.87 -1.43 2.27
C TYR A 6 29.70 -0.31 1.25
N GLN A 7 30.32 -0.49 0.09
CA GLN A 7 30.03 0.35 -1.05
C GLN A 7 28.77 -0.23 -1.73
N PRO A 8 27.69 0.54 -1.91
CA PRO A 8 26.52 0.07 -2.63
C PRO A 8 26.96 -0.34 -4.03
N ASP A 9 26.54 -1.53 -4.45
CA ASP A 9 26.87 -2.13 -5.75
C ASP A 9 26.12 -1.45 -6.92
N GLU A 10 25.90 -0.12 -6.81
CA GLU A 10 25.28 0.75 -7.80
C GLU A 10 26.37 1.23 -8.76
N LYS A 11 26.62 0.47 -9.83
CA LYS A 11 27.70 0.76 -10.78
C LYS A 11 27.33 1.88 -11.77
N THR A 12 26.06 2.26 -11.86
CA THR A 12 25.55 3.27 -12.80
C THR A 12 24.42 4.11 -12.21
N CYS A 13 24.27 5.36 -12.66
CA CYS A 13 23.14 6.23 -12.30
C CYS A 13 21.78 5.62 -12.67
N ILE A 14 21.72 4.81 -13.74
CA ILE A 14 20.50 4.15 -14.20
C ILE A 14 20.00 3.14 -13.14
N GLN A 15 20.90 2.35 -12.57
CA GLN A 15 20.56 1.39 -11.52
C GLN A 15 19.97 2.07 -10.28
N PHE A 16 20.46 3.27 -9.93
CA PHE A 16 19.90 4.09 -8.87
C PHE A 16 18.46 4.54 -9.19
N PHE A 17 18.22 5.11 -10.38
CA PHE A 17 16.88 5.54 -10.77
C PHE A 17 15.88 4.38 -10.80
N ILE A 18 16.29 3.20 -11.27
CA ILE A 18 15.46 2.00 -11.28
C ILE A 18 15.09 1.59 -9.85
N LYS A 19 16.06 1.54 -8.93
CA LYS A 19 15.79 1.22 -7.52
C LYS A 19 14.82 2.21 -6.87
N VAL A 20 15.01 3.51 -7.11
CA VAL A 20 14.12 4.56 -6.57
C VAL A 20 12.72 4.45 -7.18
N ALA A 21 12.61 4.24 -8.49
CA ALA A 21 11.32 4.06 -9.16
C ALA A 21 10.58 2.83 -8.61
N TYR A 22 11.28 1.71 -8.42
CA TYR A 22 10.71 0.51 -7.82
C TYR A 22 10.19 0.76 -6.40
N PHE A 23 10.98 1.43 -5.56
CA PHE A 23 10.56 1.81 -4.21
C PHE A 23 9.30 2.69 -4.21
N LEU A 24 9.26 3.73 -5.05
CA LEU A 24 8.12 4.64 -5.15
C LEU A 24 6.86 3.93 -5.66
N LEU A 25 7.00 3.06 -6.66
CA LEU A 25 5.89 2.26 -7.18
C LEU A 25 5.37 1.25 -6.14
N SER A 26 6.25 0.61 -5.38
CA SER A 26 5.86 -0.26 -4.27
C SER A 26 5.13 0.52 -3.17
N ALA A 27 5.61 1.71 -2.82
CA ALA A 27 4.97 2.57 -1.83
C ALA A 27 3.60 3.05 -2.31
N LEU A 28 3.47 3.46 -3.57
CA LEU A 28 2.19 3.86 -4.15
C LEU A 28 1.21 2.68 -4.17
N SER A 29 1.66 1.50 -4.61
CA SER A 29 0.87 0.26 -4.61
C SER A 29 0.36 -0.07 -3.21
N LEU A 30 1.22 0.02 -2.20
CA LEU A 30 0.82 -0.17 -0.79
C LEU A 30 -0.29 0.80 -0.37
N ASN A 31 -0.17 2.08 -0.68
CA ASN A 31 -1.18 3.08 -0.34
C ASN A 31 -2.53 2.77 -1.02
N VAL A 32 -2.51 2.46 -2.32
CA VAL A 32 -3.71 2.10 -3.07
C VAL A 32 -4.37 0.84 -2.50
N CYS A 33 -3.59 -0.19 -2.18
CA CYS A 33 -4.11 -1.43 -1.58
C CYS A 33 -4.73 -1.17 -0.20
N VAL A 34 -4.10 -0.35 0.64
CA VAL A 34 -4.63 0.01 1.96
C VAL A 34 -5.94 0.79 1.85
N LEU A 35 -6.03 1.75 0.95
CA LEU A 35 -7.27 2.49 0.70
C LEU A 35 -8.39 1.58 0.18
N ALA A 36 -8.07 0.67 -0.76
CA ALA A 36 -9.02 -0.29 -1.28
C ALA A 36 -9.52 -1.26 -0.20
N MET A 37 -8.63 -1.74 0.69
CA MET A 37 -9.03 -2.55 1.85
C MET A 37 -9.96 -1.77 2.79
N ALA A 38 -9.63 -0.53 3.12
CA ALA A 38 -10.43 0.29 4.03
C ALA A 38 -11.83 0.53 3.47
N PHE A 39 -11.93 0.80 2.17
CA PHE A 39 -13.21 0.94 1.48
C PHE A 39 -14.02 -0.36 1.50
N ALA A 40 -13.41 -1.49 1.15
CA ALA A 40 -14.07 -2.80 1.17
C ALA A 40 -14.57 -3.17 2.58
N ALA A 41 -13.75 -2.95 3.61
CA ALA A 41 -14.12 -3.18 5.01
C ALA A 41 -15.25 -2.26 5.47
N TYR A 42 -15.23 -0.97 5.08
CA TYR A 42 -16.31 -0.05 5.37
C TYR A 42 -17.62 -0.50 4.71
N CYS A 43 -17.61 -0.79 3.40
CA CYS A 43 -18.78 -1.30 2.70
C CYS A 43 -19.33 -2.58 3.33
N TYR A 44 -18.45 -3.51 3.66
CA TYR A 44 -18.81 -4.75 4.35
C TYR A 44 -19.49 -4.47 5.70
N SER A 45 -18.93 -3.56 6.51
CA SER A 45 -19.50 -3.21 7.83
C SER A 45 -20.89 -2.59 7.74
N GLN A 46 -21.18 -1.88 6.65
CA GLN A 46 -22.50 -1.30 6.40
C GLN A 46 -23.50 -2.39 5.99
N ILE A 47 -23.10 -3.31 5.11
CA ILE A 47 -23.97 -4.38 4.59
C ILE A 47 -24.38 -5.36 5.68
N VAL A 48 -23.46 -5.75 6.55
CA VAL A 48 -23.76 -6.69 7.65
C VAL A 48 -24.78 -6.10 8.63
N ARG A 49 -24.93 -4.77 8.69
CA ARG A 49 -25.94 -4.10 9.53
C ARG A 49 -27.28 -3.95 8.83
N PHE A 50 -27.35 -4.08 7.50
CA PHE A 50 -28.61 -3.96 6.79
C PHE A 50 -29.43 -5.25 6.90
N THR A 51 -30.71 -5.10 7.23
CA THR A 51 -31.71 -6.15 7.01
C THR A 51 -32.37 -5.88 5.67
N CYS A 52 -32.20 -6.80 4.72
CA CYS A 52 -32.71 -6.68 3.37
C CYS A 52 -33.92 -7.59 3.18
N GLU A 53 -35.00 -7.04 2.63
CA GLU A 53 -36.25 -7.74 2.39
C GLU A 53 -36.62 -7.64 0.89
N PRO A 54 -37.00 -8.76 0.25
CA PRO A 54 -37.37 -8.74 -1.17
C PRO A 54 -38.76 -8.10 -1.35
N ILE A 55 -38.85 -7.13 -2.27
CA ILE A 55 -40.13 -6.57 -2.70
C ILE A 55 -40.63 -7.26 -3.98
N SER A 56 -39.69 -7.61 -4.86
CA SER A 56 -39.93 -8.46 -6.03
C SER A 56 -38.66 -9.30 -6.28
N GLU A 57 -38.70 -10.21 -7.26
CA GLU A 57 -37.51 -11.01 -7.60
C GLU A 57 -36.30 -10.13 -7.95
N SER A 58 -36.50 -8.98 -8.59
CA SER A 58 -35.46 -8.07 -9.08
C SER A 58 -35.27 -6.78 -8.27
N VAL A 59 -36.04 -6.59 -7.18
CA VAL A 59 -35.96 -5.38 -6.35
C VAL A 59 -35.84 -5.74 -4.88
N CYS A 60 -34.76 -5.26 -4.27
CA CYS A 60 -34.43 -5.48 -2.87
C CYS A 60 -34.46 -4.18 -2.07
N HIS A 61 -35.09 -4.18 -0.91
CA HIS A 61 -35.07 -3.04 0.01
C HIS A 61 -34.24 -3.39 1.25
N CYS A 62 -33.22 -2.57 1.53
CA CYS A 62 -32.35 -2.74 2.68
C CYS A 62 -32.56 -1.60 3.68
N LYS A 63 -32.79 -1.94 4.95
CA LYS A 63 -32.94 -1.00 6.07
C LYS A 63 -31.87 -1.23 7.13
N LEU A 64 -31.35 -0.16 7.73
CA LEU A 64 -30.28 -0.24 8.74
C LEU A 64 -30.79 -0.72 10.09
N ASP A 65 -31.95 -0.22 10.48
CA ASP A 65 -32.69 -0.66 11.67
C ASP A 65 -34.16 -0.86 11.26
N THR A 66 -34.69 -2.02 11.56
CA THR A 66 -36.10 -2.39 11.29
C THR A 66 -37.04 -1.94 12.40
N ALA A 67 -36.52 -1.62 13.60
CA ALA A 67 -37.30 -1.09 14.71
C ALA A 67 -37.61 0.41 14.57
N ASP A 68 -36.74 1.16 13.90
CA ASP A 68 -36.90 2.60 13.71
C ASP A 68 -37.72 2.94 12.45
N PRO A 69 -38.90 3.56 12.57
CA PRO A 69 -39.78 3.87 11.43
C PRO A 69 -39.22 4.98 10.51
N LEU A 70 -38.26 5.77 10.98
CA LEU A 70 -37.57 6.82 10.20
C LEU A 70 -36.25 6.33 9.56
N SER A 71 -35.91 5.05 9.75
CA SER A 71 -34.68 4.46 9.24
C SER A 71 -34.62 4.52 7.71
N ARG A 72 -33.49 4.98 7.17
CA ARG A 72 -33.28 5.16 5.73
C ARG A 72 -33.38 3.81 5.02
N THR A 73 -34.32 3.72 4.09
CA THR A 73 -34.47 2.54 3.21
C THR A 73 -33.69 2.78 1.93
N ILE A 74 -32.84 1.82 1.54
CA ILE A 74 -32.09 1.84 0.30
C ILE A 74 -32.66 0.78 -0.63
N THR A 75 -33.12 1.20 -1.81
CA THR A 75 -33.65 0.31 -2.84
C THR A 75 -32.56 -0.06 -3.82
N TYR A 76 -32.37 -1.36 -4.04
CA TYR A 76 -31.47 -1.90 -5.03
C TYR A 76 -32.27 -2.61 -6.13
N GLN A 77 -31.91 -2.34 -7.40
CA GLN A 77 -32.47 -3.01 -8.57
C GLN A 77 -31.71 -4.32 -8.86
N SER A 78 -31.63 -5.17 -7.84
CA SER A 78 -31.03 -6.49 -7.93
C SER A 78 -31.62 -7.42 -6.88
N ASP A 79 -31.49 -8.72 -7.11
CA ASP A 79 -32.00 -9.76 -6.24
C ASP A 79 -31.35 -9.66 -4.85
N CYS A 80 -32.14 -9.79 -3.79
CA CYS A 80 -31.61 -9.72 -2.42
C CYS A 80 -30.54 -10.77 -2.13
N GLY A 81 -30.64 -11.96 -2.75
CA GLY A 81 -29.63 -13.01 -2.62
C GLY A 81 -28.27 -12.60 -3.19
N PHE A 82 -28.25 -11.84 -4.29
CA PHE A 82 -27.01 -11.31 -4.85
C PHE A 82 -26.35 -10.31 -3.90
N ILE A 83 -27.13 -9.42 -3.27
CA ILE A 83 -26.59 -8.41 -2.34
C ILE A 83 -26.09 -9.03 -1.04
N THR A 84 -26.88 -9.93 -0.45
CA THR A 84 -26.58 -10.51 0.86
C THR A 84 -25.51 -11.60 0.81
N ASN A 85 -25.33 -12.26 -0.34
CA ASN A 85 -24.40 -13.39 -0.47
C ASN A 85 -23.25 -13.09 -1.45
N THR A 86 -23.55 -12.91 -2.74
CA THR A 86 -22.51 -12.75 -3.77
C THR A 86 -21.67 -11.49 -3.58
N PHE A 87 -22.33 -10.35 -3.35
CA PHE A 87 -21.65 -9.08 -3.15
C PHE A 87 -20.82 -9.07 -1.85
N TYR A 88 -21.34 -9.69 -0.79
CA TYR A 88 -20.60 -9.93 0.45
C TYR A 88 -19.29 -10.72 0.20
N LEU A 89 -19.38 -11.82 -0.55
CA LEU A 89 -18.21 -12.64 -0.90
C LEU A 89 -17.18 -11.86 -1.71
N PHE A 90 -17.62 -11.05 -2.68
CA PHE A 90 -16.72 -10.20 -3.46
C PHE A 90 -15.99 -9.17 -2.62
N LEU A 91 -16.67 -8.54 -1.64
CA LEU A 91 -16.01 -7.61 -0.71
C LEU A 91 -14.95 -8.31 0.15
N LEU A 92 -15.24 -9.53 0.61
CA LEU A 92 -14.31 -10.31 1.43
C LEU A 92 -13.09 -10.75 0.60
N ILE A 93 -13.30 -11.22 -0.62
CA ILE A 93 -12.22 -11.57 -1.55
C ILE A 93 -11.37 -10.33 -1.87
N GLN A 94 -12.02 -9.19 -2.16
CA GLN A 94 -11.32 -7.93 -2.44
C GLN A 94 -10.48 -7.51 -1.23
N PHE A 95 -11.02 -7.60 -0.01
CA PHE A 95 -10.27 -7.31 1.21
C PHE A 95 -9.01 -8.18 1.33
N LEU A 96 -9.16 -9.51 1.17
CA LEU A 96 -8.05 -10.46 1.28
C LEU A 96 -6.97 -10.23 0.22
N LEU A 97 -7.37 -10.02 -1.04
CA LEU A 97 -6.43 -9.79 -2.13
C LEU A 97 -5.65 -8.48 -1.96
N ASN A 98 -6.32 -7.39 -1.57
CA ASN A 98 -5.63 -6.13 -1.29
C ASN A 98 -4.73 -6.23 -0.04
N PHE A 99 -5.10 -7.04 0.95
CA PHE A 99 -4.24 -7.31 2.10
C PHE A 99 -2.95 -8.01 1.71
N LEU A 100 -3.05 -9.08 0.92
CA LEU A 100 -1.88 -9.79 0.41
C LEU A 100 -1.00 -8.87 -0.46
N ALA A 101 -1.61 -8.08 -1.34
CA ALA A 101 -0.89 -7.12 -2.17
C ALA A 101 -0.19 -6.03 -1.33
N ALA A 102 -0.85 -5.49 -0.30
CA ALA A 102 -0.26 -4.53 0.62
C ALA A 102 0.90 -5.13 1.41
N ALA A 103 0.80 -6.38 1.86
CA ALA A 103 1.88 -7.08 2.56
C ALA A 103 3.11 -7.27 1.65
N VAL A 104 2.91 -7.65 0.39
CA VAL A 104 3.98 -7.75 -0.60
C VAL A 104 4.61 -6.38 -0.88
N GLY A 105 3.78 -5.35 -1.08
CA GLY A 105 4.25 -3.97 -1.27
C GLY A 105 5.06 -3.46 -0.06
N PHE A 106 4.63 -3.78 1.15
CA PHE A 106 5.33 -3.44 2.39
C PHE A 106 6.67 -4.14 2.49
N ALA A 107 6.71 -5.45 2.21
CA ALA A 107 7.94 -6.23 2.21
C ALA A 107 8.94 -5.69 1.19
N ALA A 108 8.48 -5.34 -0.03
CA ALA A 108 9.32 -4.73 -1.05
C ALA A 108 9.88 -3.37 -0.59
N CYS A 109 9.02 -2.49 -0.05
CA CYS A 109 9.47 -1.21 0.51
C CYS A 109 10.48 -1.41 1.64
N PHE A 110 10.24 -2.36 2.53
CA PHE A 110 11.10 -2.66 3.65
C PHE A 110 12.47 -3.17 3.19
N VAL A 111 12.53 -4.13 2.26
CA VAL A 111 13.79 -4.64 1.70
C VAL A 111 14.58 -3.53 1.03
N MET A 112 13.93 -2.69 0.23
CA MET A 112 14.58 -1.57 -0.47
C MET A 112 15.07 -0.49 0.48
N TRP A 113 14.26 -0.12 1.49
CA TRP A 113 14.67 0.80 2.55
C TRP A 113 15.87 0.25 3.32
N LYS A 114 15.81 -1.03 3.67
CA LYS A 114 16.85 -1.73 4.40
C LYS A 114 18.16 -1.81 3.59
N ASP A 115 18.10 -2.16 2.32
CA ASP A 115 19.25 -2.16 1.40
C ASP A 115 19.94 -0.79 1.35
N ARG A 116 19.14 0.29 1.36
CA ARG A 116 19.67 1.65 1.28
C ARG A 116 20.22 2.21 2.60
N TYR A 117 19.55 1.98 3.73
CA TYR A 117 19.83 2.68 4.99
C TYR A 117 20.40 1.81 6.11
N GLN A 118 20.38 0.47 6.00
CA GLN A 118 20.81 -0.41 7.10
C GLN A 118 22.34 -0.58 7.18
N VAL A 119 23.10 0.08 6.31
CA VAL A 119 24.55 0.17 6.44
C VAL A 119 24.89 1.63 6.70
N PHE A 120 25.33 1.93 7.92
CA PHE A 120 25.88 3.24 8.25
C PHE A 120 27.02 3.52 7.27
N TYR A 121 26.75 4.36 6.28
CA TYR A 121 27.79 4.99 5.48
C TYR A 121 28.63 5.79 6.46
N VAL A 122 29.77 5.25 6.90
CA VAL A 122 30.83 6.06 7.49
C VAL A 122 31.07 7.14 6.45
N GLY A 123 30.70 8.37 6.80
CA GLY A 123 30.21 9.38 5.86
C GLY A 123 31.02 9.46 4.58
N THR A 124 30.34 9.83 3.50
CA THR A 124 30.98 10.43 2.32
C THR A 124 32.03 11.42 2.83
N ARG A 125 33.29 10.99 2.92
CA ARG A 125 34.41 11.90 3.01
C ARG A 125 34.38 12.59 1.67
N MET A 126 33.64 13.69 1.60
CA MET A 126 33.84 14.74 0.63
C MET A 126 35.34 14.98 0.69
N GLN A 127 36.08 14.43 -0.28
CA GLN A 127 37.45 14.83 -0.47
C GLN A 127 37.34 16.33 -0.74
N SER A 128 37.69 17.13 0.27
CA SER A 128 37.90 18.54 0.08
C SER A 128 38.89 18.65 -1.07
N GLN A 129 38.41 19.11 -2.23
CA GLN A 129 39.29 19.64 -3.27
C GLN A 129 39.96 20.87 -2.66
N ALA A 130 40.99 20.65 -1.86
CA ALA A 130 41.97 21.66 -1.55
C ALA A 130 42.81 21.86 -2.81
N THR A 131 42.26 22.58 -3.78
CA THR A 131 43.07 23.17 -4.84
C THR A 131 43.73 24.41 -4.27
N VAL A 132 44.92 24.26 -3.68
CA VAL A 132 45.89 25.37 -3.58
C VAL A 132 47.27 24.79 -3.86
N GLY A 133 47.81 25.14 -5.02
CA GLY A 133 49.04 24.57 -5.55
C GLY A 133 50.30 25.02 -4.83
N ARG A 134 51.34 24.17 -4.89
CA ARG A 134 52.74 24.53 -5.16
C ARG A 134 53.58 23.25 -5.32
N PRO A 135 54.58 23.19 -6.21
CA PRO A 135 55.52 22.07 -6.25
C PRO A 135 56.46 22.10 -5.03
N GLN A 136 56.69 20.94 -4.43
CA GLN A 136 57.72 20.70 -3.41
C GLN A 136 59.13 20.90 -4.03
N PRO A 137 60.04 21.69 -3.42
CA PRO A 137 61.44 21.64 -3.80
C PRO A 137 62.10 20.41 -3.16
N LYS A 138 62.91 19.72 -3.95
CA LYS A 138 63.86 18.71 -3.47
C LYS A 138 64.93 19.41 -2.62
N VAL A 139 65.10 18.94 -1.38
CA VAL A 139 66.39 18.90 -0.67
C VAL A 139 66.47 17.54 0.00
#